data_AF-A0A920TJU6-F1
#
_entry.id   AF-A0A920TJU6-F1
#
_cell.length_a   1.000
_cell.length_b   1.000
_cell.length_c   1.000
_cell.angle_alpha   90.00
_cell.angle_beta   90.00
_cell.angle_gamma   90.00
#
_symmetry.space_group_name_H-M   'P 1'
#
loop_
_entity.id
_entity.type
_entity.pdbx_description
1 polymer ?
#
loop_
_entity_poly.entity_id
_entity_poly.type
_entity_poly.pdbx_seq_one_letter_code
_entity_poly.pdbx_strand_id
1 'polypeptide(L)'
;MLSFDEDILAIHLRMTGKLYFANSEIKGKHISASMELDNGQQLVFEDTRKFGRFYYYTSQDFLDKKLGIEPLGIFFTAEWLIENLRCKKRMIKPYC
;
A
#
# COMPACT_ATOMS: atom_id res chain seq x y z
N MET A 1 -5.32 0.71 1.97
CA MET A 1 -5.22 0.59 3.44
C MET A 1 -6.62 0.43 3.97
N LEU A 2 -6.82 -0.40 4.98
CA LEU A 2 -8.09 -0.54 5.67
C LEU A 2 -7.93 0.07 7.06
N SER A 3 -8.81 1.01 7.40
CA SER A 3 -8.83 1.65 8.71
C SER A 3 -9.98 1.06 9.52
N PHE A 4 -9.65 0.61 10.72
CA PHE A 4 -10.56 0.25 11.80
C PHE A 4 -10.52 1.39 12.84
N ASP A 5 -11.42 1.37 13.82
CA ASP A 5 -11.65 2.51 14.73
C ASP A 5 -10.35 3.14 15.27
N GLU A 6 -9.43 2.33 15.81
CA GLU A 6 -8.11 2.80 16.28
C GLU A 6 -6.93 2.14 15.53
N ASP A 7 -7.22 1.21 14.63
CA ASP A 7 -6.21 0.35 14.01
C ASP A 7 -6.18 0.46 12.49
N ILE A 8 -5.03 0.14 11.93
CA ILE A 8 -4.75 0.27 10.51
C ILE A 8 -4.16 -1.03 10.00
N LEU A 9 -4.80 -1.60 8.98
CA LEU A 9 -4.22 -2.67 8.17
C LEU A 9 -3.75 -2.11 6.83
N ALA A 10 -2.45 -1.88 6.72
CA ALA A 10 -1.81 -1.47 5.48
C ALA A 10 -1.47 -2.70 4.63
N ILE A 11 -1.98 -2.72 3.40
CA ILE A 11 -1.78 -3.81 2.44
C ILE A 11 -0.90 -3.29 1.32
N HIS A 12 0.29 -3.86 1.18
CA HIS A 12 1.22 -3.54 0.10
C HIS A 12 1.20 -4.63 -0.97
N LEU A 13 0.61 -4.36 -2.13
CA LEU A 13 0.42 -5.35 -3.20
C LEU A 13 1.72 -5.80 -3.88
N ARG A 14 2.72 -4.92 -3.96
CA ARG A 14 3.95 -5.12 -4.77
C ARG A 14 3.59 -5.31 -6.25
N MET A 15 4.22 -6.29 -6.91
CA MET A 15 4.22 -6.39 -8.37
C MET A 15 3.01 -7.13 -8.94
N THR A 16 2.61 -8.22 -8.29
CA THR A 16 1.60 -9.16 -8.78
C THR A 16 0.41 -9.30 -7.84
N GLY A 17 0.45 -8.62 -6.69
CA GLY A 17 -0.64 -8.60 -5.74
C GLY A 17 -1.89 -7.95 -6.33
N LYS A 18 -3.02 -8.58 -6.12
CA LYS A 18 -4.35 -8.07 -6.45
C LYS A 18 -5.21 -8.15 -5.20
N LEU A 19 -6.03 -7.13 -4.99
CA LEU A 19 -7.00 -7.08 -3.89
C LEU A 19 -8.36 -6.77 -4.49
N TYR A 20 -9.34 -7.65 -4.27
CA TYR A 20 -10.66 -7.54 -4.87
C TYR A 20 -11.75 -8.18 -4.00
N PHE A 21 -13.01 -7.76 -4.20
CA PHE A 21 -14.16 -8.36 -3.55
C PHE A 21 -14.70 -9.55 -4.35
N ALA A 22 -15.19 -10.57 -3.64
CA ALA A 22 -15.84 -11.74 -4.17
C ALA A 22 -17.17 -11.97 -3.42
N ASN A 23 -18.21 -12.42 -4.13
CA ASN A 23 -19.53 -12.66 -3.53
C ASN A 23 -19.70 -14.07 -2.92
N SER A 24 -18.67 -14.90 -3.03
CA SER A 24 -18.65 -16.26 -2.51
C SER A 24 -17.22 -16.69 -2.22
N GLU A 25 -17.03 -17.77 -1.49
CA GLU A 25 -15.70 -18.33 -1.24
C GLU A 25 -15.01 -18.69 -2.57
N ILE A 26 -13.83 -18.11 -2.81
CA ILE A 26 -13.02 -18.42 -3.98
C ILE A 26 -11.79 -19.20 -3.54
N LYS A 27 -11.53 -20.31 -4.22
CA LYS A 27 -10.30 -21.09 -4.07
C LYS A 27 -9.48 -20.97 -5.34
N GLY A 28 -8.23 -20.56 -5.18
CA GLY A 28 -7.30 -20.35 -6.29
C GLY A 28 -5.88 -20.58 -5.83
N LYS A 29 -5.05 -21.14 -6.72
CA LYS A 29 -3.64 -21.51 -6.44
C LYS A 29 -2.80 -20.34 -5.91
N HIS A 30 -3.16 -19.11 -6.26
CA HIS A 30 -2.39 -17.90 -5.95
C HIS A 30 -3.07 -17.01 -4.90
N ILE A 31 -4.19 -17.45 -4.32
CA ILE A 31 -4.81 -16.76 -3.21
C ILE A 31 -3.91 -16.91 -1.99
N SER A 32 -3.44 -15.78 -1.48
CA SER A 32 -2.52 -15.72 -0.34
C SER A 32 -3.25 -15.40 0.97
N ALA A 33 -4.36 -14.65 0.90
CA ALA A 33 -5.25 -14.39 2.03
C ALA A 33 -6.67 -14.10 1.54
N SER A 34 -7.66 -14.38 2.37
CA SER A 34 -9.03 -13.92 2.21
C SER A 34 -9.60 -13.51 3.57
N MET A 35 -10.45 -12.50 3.58
CA MET A 35 -11.16 -12.03 4.77
C MET A 35 -12.65 -12.02 4.46
N GLU A 36 -13.45 -12.69 5.27
CA GLU A 36 -14.91 -12.63 5.19
C GLU A 36 -15.40 -11.34 5.84
N LEU A 37 -16.38 -10.69 5.20
CA LEU A 37 -17.01 -9.46 5.64
C LEU A 37 -18.43 -9.76 6.12
N ASP A 38 -18.95 -8.93 7.03
CA ASP A 38 -20.27 -9.14 7.66
C ASP A 38 -21.43 -9.19 6.66
N ASN A 39 -21.25 -8.65 5.46
CA ASN A 39 -22.24 -8.69 4.37
C ASN A 39 -22.17 -9.98 3.53
N GLY A 40 -21.36 -10.96 3.93
CA GLY A 40 -21.17 -12.24 3.23
C GLY A 40 -20.22 -12.17 2.03
N GLN A 41 -19.65 -11.00 1.72
CA GLN A 41 -18.60 -10.89 0.70
C GLN A 41 -17.24 -11.28 1.29
N GLN A 42 -16.30 -11.60 0.41
CA GLN A 42 -14.90 -11.85 0.76
C GLN A 42 -13.99 -10.82 0.12
N LEU A 43 -13.06 -10.26 0.90
CA LEU A 43 -11.93 -9.50 0.40
C LEU A 43 -10.77 -10.46 0.15
N VAL A 44 -10.42 -10.68 -1.12
CA VAL A 44 -9.42 -11.66 -1.56
C VAL A 44 -8.13 -10.97 -1.94
N PHE A 45 -7.01 -11.45 -1.40
CA PHE A 45 -5.66 -11.07 -1.77
C PHE A 45 -4.98 -12.20 -2.54
N GLU A 46 -4.75 -11.97 -3.83
CA GLU A 46 -4.08 -12.90 -4.74
C GLU A 46 -2.69 -12.38 -5.09
N ASP A 47 -1.66 -13.20 -4.89
CA ASP A 47 -0.29 -12.82 -5.21
C ASP A 47 0.51 -14.03 -5.70
N THR A 48 0.81 -14.05 -6.99
CA THR A 48 1.53 -15.15 -7.64
C THR A 48 3.00 -15.23 -7.19
N ARG A 49 3.63 -14.11 -6.85
CA ARG A 49 5.05 -14.04 -6.45
C ARG A 49 5.26 -14.00 -4.94
N LYS A 50 4.18 -13.89 -4.15
CA LYS A 50 4.19 -13.85 -2.68
C LYS A 50 5.12 -12.77 -2.09
N PHE A 51 5.20 -11.61 -2.75
CA PHE A 51 5.95 -10.47 -2.27
C PHE A 51 5.10 -9.44 -1.54
N GLY A 52 3.78 -9.49 -1.72
CA GLY A 52 2.85 -8.62 -1.00
C GLY A 52 2.94 -8.79 0.51
N ARG A 53 2.57 -7.74 1.23
CA ARG A 53 2.73 -7.64 2.68
C ARG A 53 1.50 -7.05 3.32
N PHE A 54 1.18 -7.55 4.50
CA PHE A 54 0.22 -6.98 5.42
C PHE A 54 1.00 -6.40 6.60
N TYR A 55 0.68 -5.17 6.96
CA TYR A 55 1.23 -4.50 8.13
C TYR A 55 0.07 -4.01 8.98
N TYR A 56 0.11 -4.32 10.27
CA TYR A 56 -0.86 -3.85 11.24
C TYR A 56 -0.20 -2.75 12.08
N TYR A 57 -0.89 -1.62 12.19
CA TYR A 57 -0.44 -0.43 12.92
C TYR A 57 -1.56 0.04 13.84
N THR A 58 -1.21 0.48 15.03
CA THR A 58 -2.14 1.08 16.00
C THR A 58 -2.13 2.61 15.95
N SER A 59 -1.42 3.20 14.96
CA SER A 59 -1.32 4.64 14.76
C SER A 59 -0.80 4.94 13.35
N GLN A 60 -1.33 6.01 12.75
CA GLN A 60 -0.94 6.51 11.43
C GLN A 60 0.45 7.19 11.44
N ASP A 61 0.90 7.71 12.59
CA ASP A 61 2.14 8.49 12.71
C ASP A 61 3.38 7.76 12.17
N PHE A 62 3.40 6.43 12.29
CA PHE A 62 4.51 5.63 11.80
C PHE A 62 4.60 5.64 10.26
N LEU A 63 3.46 5.60 9.57
CA LEU A 63 3.40 5.62 8.11
C LEU A 63 3.85 6.98 7.59
N ASP A 64 3.35 8.05 8.21
CA ASP A 64 3.62 9.43 7.79
C ASP A 64 5.10 9.80 7.93
N LYS A 65 5.80 9.25 8.94
CA LYS A 65 7.25 9.44 9.10
C LYS A 65 8.11 8.69 8.08
N LYS A 66 7.57 7.61 7.50
CA LYS A 66 8.32 6.72 6.60
C LYS A 66 8.12 7.06 5.13
N LEU A 67 6.97 7.63 4.79
CA LEU A 67 6.62 8.00 3.43
C LEU A 67 7.19 9.37 3.07
N GLY A 68 7.51 9.54 1.79
CA GLY A 68 7.80 10.86 1.24
C GLY A 68 6.51 11.69 1.10
N ILE A 69 6.67 12.88 0.57
CA ILE A 69 5.54 13.75 0.21
C ILE A 69 4.63 13.06 -0.82
N GLU A 70 3.32 13.26 -0.67
CA GLU A 70 2.33 12.71 -1.61
C GLU A 70 2.46 13.41 -2.98
N PRO A 71 2.80 12.69 -4.07
CA PRO A 71 3.08 13.29 -5.37
C PRO A 71 1.88 13.95 -6.04
N LEU A 72 0.65 13.57 -5.68
CA LEU A 72 -0.57 14.24 -6.17
C LEU A 72 -1.08 15.32 -5.20
N GLY A 73 -0.37 15.53 -4.08
CA GLY A 73 -0.71 16.51 -3.08
C GLY A 73 -0.22 17.91 -3.43
N ILE A 74 -0.87 18.92 -2.86
CA ILE A 74 -0.54 20.35 -3.07
C ILE A 74 0.89 20.72 -2.67
N PHE A 75 1.52 19.94 -1.80
CA PHE A 75 2.86 20.22 -1.30
C PHE A 75 3.96 19.66 -2.22
N PHE A 76 3.64 18.75 -3.14
CA PHE A 76 4.59 18.28 -4.15
C PHE A 76 4.67 19.30 -5.29
N THR A 77 5.47 20.35 -5.09
CA THR A 77 5.69 21.40 -6.08
C THR A 77 7.01 21.23 -6.82
N ALA A 78 7.16 21.97 -7.94
CA ALA A 78 8.42 21.99 -8.68
C ALA A 78 9.58 22.51 -7.83
N GLU A 79 9.33 23.52 -6.99
CA GLU A 79 10.31 24.11 -6.07
C GLU A 79 10.78 23.07 -5.05
N TRP A 80 9.84 22.36 -4.42
CA TRP A 80 10.16 21.27 -3.48
C TRP A 80 11.04 20.21 -4.16
N LEU A 81 10.71 19.79 -5.38
CA LEU A 81 11.47 18.79 -6.12
C LEU A 81 12.89 19.27 -6.43
N ILE A 82 13.05 20.52 -6.90
CA ILE A 82 14.35 21.11 -7.24
C ILE A 82 15.24 21.21 -6.00
N GLU A 83 14.71 21.69 -4.87
CA GLU A 83 15.44 21.79 -3.61
C GLU A 83 15.93 20.42 -3.14
N ASN A 84 15.06 19.41 -3.19
CA ASN A 84 15.39 18.06 -2.74
C ASN A 84 16.37 17.33 -3.67
N LEU A 85 16.36 17.62 -4.98
CA LEU A 85 17.30 17.05 -5.95
C LEU A 85 18.68 17.71 -5.89
N ARG A 86 18.78 19.03 -5.65
CA ARG A 86 20.06 19.76 -5.62
C ARG A 86 21.06 19.18 -4.62
N CYS A 87 20.58 18.66 -3.50
CA CYS A 87 21.43 18.11 -2.44
C CYS A 87 21.92 16.68 -2.70
N LYS A 88 21.60 16.06 -3.85
CA LYS A 88 21.78 14.61 -4.06
C LYS A 88 22.63 14.30 -5.28
N LYS A 89 23.77 13.64 -5.06
CA LYS A 89 24.71 13.21 -6.11
C LYS A 89 24.39 11.79 -6.59
N ARG A 90 23.17 11.55 -7.08
CA ARG A 90 22.77 10.26 -7.66
C ARG A 90 21.91 10.47 -8.90
N MET A 91 21.79 9.43 -9.72
CA MET A 91 20.91 9.45 -10.88
C MET A 91 19.46 9.75 -10.46
N ILE A 92 18.72 10.47 -11.31
CA ILE A 92 17.33 10.84 -11.02
C ILE A 92 16.40 9.62 -10.94
N LYS A 93 16.60 8.61 -11.80
CA LYS A 93 15.75 7.42 -11.88
C LYS A 93 15.64 6.62 -10.57
N PRO A 94 16.72 6.33 -9.82
CA PRO A 94 16.62 5.70 -8.50
C PRO A 94 16.34 6.68 -7.35
N TYR A 95 16.28 7.99 -7.62
CA TYR A 95 15.89 8.99 -6.62
C TYR A 95 14.38 9.05 -6.46
N CYS A 96 13.69 9.14 -7.59
CA CYS A 96 12.24 9.02 -7.71
C CYS A 96 11.78 7.58 -7.41
#